data_AF-A0A6L2J3F3-F1
#
_entry.id   AF-A0A6L2J3F3-F1
#
_cell.length_a   1.000
_cell.length_b   1.000
_cell.length_c   1.000
_cell.angle_alpha   90.00
_cell.angle_beta   90.00
_cell.angle_gamma   90.00
#
_symmetry.space_group_name_H-M   'P 1'
#
loop_
_entity.id
_entity.type
_entity.pdbx_description
1 polymer ?
#
loop_
_entity_poly.entity_id
_entity_poly.type
_entity_poly.pdbx_seq_one_letter_code
_entity_poly.pdbx_strand_id
1 'polypeptide(L)'
;MMEWLPMCEELEKVVGACNWVDMMIVYFQKVANEHRDFALRVNWLIGEMNDACSDREAFVRELWNVTGETVPTMNVGFLKKMMDKEGHMEWQLLDLEKEAREMAFEI
;
A
#
# COMPACT_ATOMS: atom_id res chain seq x y z
N MET A 1 38.13 -2.49 -28.69
CA MET A 1 37.69 -1.91 -27.41
C MET A 1 36.64 -2.87 -26.86
N MET A 2 36.78 -3.36 -25.62
CA MET A 2 35.81 -4.28 -25.05
C MET A 2 34.62 -3.43 -24.58
N GLU A 3 33.44 -3.62 -25.17
CA GLU A 3 32.21 -2.95 -24.72
C GLU A 3 31.78 -3.57 -23.38
N TRP A 4 31.70 -2.72 -22.37
CA TRP A 4 31.20 -3.11 -21.06
C TRP A 4 29.69 -2.87 -20.99
N LEU A 5 29.01 -3.67 -20.17
CA LEU A 5 27.63 -3.35 -19.79
C LEU A 5 27.64 -2.10 -18.91
N PRO A 6 26.64 -1.18 -19.05
CA PRO A 6 26.58 0.06 -18.28
C PRO A 6 26.69 -0.14 -16.75
N MET A 7 26.07 -1.21 -16.23
CA MET A 7 26.15 -1.56 -14.81
C MET A 7 27.59 -1.87 -14.36
N CYS A 8 28.40 -2.50 -15.21
CA CYS A 8 29.78 -2.80 -14.87
C CYS A 8 30.65 -1.54 -14.90
N GLU A 9 30.40 -0.60 -15.82
CA GLU A 9 31.10 0.69 -15.82
C GLU A 9 30.79 1.50 -14.56
N GLU A 10 29.54 1.48 -14.08
CA GLU A 10 29.16 2.11 -12.82
C GLU A 10 29.87 1.48 -11.62
N LEU A 11 29.92 0.14 -11.57
CA LEU A 11 30.61 -0.57 -10.49
C LEU A 11 32.12 -0.32 -10.52
N GLU A 12 32.74 -0.27 -11.70
CA GLU A 12 34.16 0.04 -11.85
C GLU A 12 34.46 1.47 -11.35
N LYS A 13 33.62 2.45 -11.68
CA LYS A 13 33.74 3.83 -11.18
C LYS A 13 33.65 3.89 -9.65
N VAL A 14 32.79 3.08 -9.05
CA VAL A 14 32.62 3.04 -7.58
C VAL A 14 33.80 2.36 -6.90
N VAL A 15 34.29 1.24 -7.45
CA VAL A 15 35.41 0.46 -6.90
C VAL A 15 36.76 1.14 -7.18
N GLY A 16 36.87 1.89 -8.27
CA GLY A 16 38.11 2.52 -8.72
C GLY A 16 39.10 1.54 -9.37
N ALA A 17 38.67 0.31 -9.66
CA ALA A 17 39.47 -0.73 -10.30
C ALA A 17 38.59 -1.77 -11.00
N CYS A 18 39.13 -2.41 -12.05
CA CYS A 18 38.52 -3.57 -12.72
C CYS A 18 38.68 -4.88 -11.91
N ASN A 19 38.53 -4.83 -10.59
CA ASN A 19 38.51 -6.04 -9.76
C ASN A 19 37.08 -6.59 -9.69
N TRP A 20 36.83 -7.68 -10.42
CA TRP A 20 35.51 -8.30 -10.49
C TRP A 20 34.96 -8.71 -9.12
N VAL A 21 35.81 -9.15 -8.18
CA VAL A 21 35.36 -9.58 -6.85
C VAL A 21 34.78 -8.40 -6.08
N ASP A 22 35.49 -7.28 -6.07
CA ASP A 22 35.08 -6.08 -5.36
C ASP A 22 33.83 -5.46 -6.00
N MET A 23 33.75 -5.46 -7.33
CA MET A 23 32.56 -5.03 -8.07
C MET A 23 31.33 -5.90 -7.73
N MET A 24 31.50 -7.22 -7.63
CA MET A 24 30.42 -8.13 -7.22
C MET A 24 29.98 -7.89 -5.77
N ILE A 25 30.92 -7.64 -4.85
CA ILE A 25 30.59 -7.30 -3.46
C ILE A 25 29.74 -6.03 -3.39
N VAL A 26 30.15 -4.96 -4.09
CA VAL A 26 29.41 -3.70 -4.15
C VAL A 26 28.02 -3.90 -4.77
N TYR A 27 27.93 -4.69 -5.84
CA TYR A 27 26.66 -5.03 -6.46
C TYR A 27 25.71 -5.72 -5.48
N PHE A 28 26.17 -6.77 -4.79
CA PHE A 28 25.33 -7.49 -3.83
C PHE A 28 24.91 -6.61 -2.63
N GLN A 29 25.79 -5.72 -2.17
CA GLN A 29 25.44 -4.75 -1.13
C GLN A 29 24.37 -3.78 -1.60
N LYS A 30 24.48 -3.25 -2.83
CA LYS A 30 23.47 -2.36 -3.42
C LYS A 30 22.11 -3.06 -3.52
N VAL A 31 22.08 -4.28 -4.05
CA VAL A 31 20.86 -5.09 -4.16
C VAL A 31 20.25 -5.37 -2.77
N ALA A 32 21.07 -5.75 -1.79
CA ALA A 32 20.59 -5.99 -0.42
C ALA A 32 19.99 -4.74 0.22
N ASN A 33 20.60 -3.57 0.01
CA ASN A 33 20.08 -2.29 0.49
C ASN A 33 18.76 -1.91 -0.20
N GLU A 34 18.66 -2.08 -1.52
CA GLU A 34 17.43 -1.81 -2.27
C GLU A 34 16.28 -2.71 -1.80
N HIS A 35 16.54 -4.00 -1.57
CA HIS A 35 15.54 -4.92 -1.02
C HIS A 35 15.11 -4.53 0.40
N ARG A 36 16.06 -4.08 1.24
CA ARG A 36 15.75 -3.58 2.59
C ARG A 36 14.85 -2.34 2.53
N ASP A 37 15.17 -1.38 1.68
CA ASP A 37 14.39 -0.15 1.53
C ASP A 37 12.99 -0.41 0.97
N PHE A 38 12.86 -1.39 0.07
CA PHE A 38 11.57 -1.85 -0.42
C PHE A 38 10.75 -2.49 0.71
N ALA A 39 11.34 -3.40 1.49
CA ALA A 39 10.67 -4.03 2.62
C ALA A 39 10.22 -3.01 3.67
N LEU A 40 11.04 -1.99 3.97
CA LEU A 40 10.66 -0.91 4.87
C LEU A 40 9.46 -0.12 4.36
N ARG A 41 9.42 0.21 3.07
CA ARG A 41 8.29 0.92 2.44
C ARG A 41 7.00 0.10 2.48
N VAL A 42 7.09 -1.20 2.17
CA VAL A 42 5.93 -2.10 2.24
C VAL A 42 5.42 -2.23 3.67
N ASN A 43 6.30 -2.40 4.65
CA ASN A 43 5.91 -2.49 6.06
C ASN A 43 5.25 -1.21 6.56
N TRP A 44 5.75 -0.04 6.17
CA TRP A 44 5.13 1.23 6.50
C TRP A 44 3.72 1.33 5.91
N LEU A 45 3.55 1.00 4.62
CA LEU A 45 2.24 0.99 3.96
C LEU A 45 1.24 0.03 4.65
N ILE A 46 1.70 -1.16 5.04
CA ILE A 46 0.89 -2.12 5.81
C ILE A 46 0.46 -1.52 7.16
N GLY A 47 1.36 -0.78 7.83
CA GLY A 47 1.04 -0.05 9.06
C GLY A 47 -0.11 0.94 8.86
N GLU A 48 0.02 1.83 7.86
CA GLU A 48 -1.00 2.83 7.54
C GLU A 48 -2.35 2.19 7.16
N MET A 49 -2.33 1.07 6.41
CA MET A 49 -3.54 0.33 6.07
C MET A 49 -4.22 -0.28 7.32
N ASN A 50 -3.44 -0.82 8.25
CA ASN A 50 -3.98 -1.38 9.50
C ASN A 50 -4.59 -0.29 10.39
N ASP A 51 -3.95 0.88 10.46
CA ASP A 51 -4.47 2.02 11.22
C ASP A 51 -5.81 2.50 10.61
N ALA A 52 -5.87 2.67 9.29
CA ALA A 52 -7.11 3.03 8.59
C ALA A 52 -8.23 2.00 8.78
N CYS A 53 -7.91 0.71 8.77
CA CYS A 53 -8.87 -0.36 9.07
C CYS A 53 -9.37 -0.28 10.52
N SER A 54 -8.48 -0.02 11.47
CA SER A 54 -8.81 0.12 12.90
C SER A 54 -9.73 1.33 13.15
N ASP A 55 -9.46 2.46 12.52
CA ASP A 55 -10.31 3.65 12.59
C ASP A 55 -11.71 3.38 12.02
N ARG A 56 -11.79 2.64 10.91
CA ARG A 56 -13.06 2.22 10.33
C ARG A 56 -13.85 1.29 11.26
N GLU A 57 -13.18 0.33 11.90
CA GLU A 57 -13.82 -0.54 12.90
C GLU A 57 -14.36 0.25 14.09
N ALA A 58 -13.57 1.22 14.58
CA ALA A 58 -13.98 2.11 15.67
C ALA A 58 -15.23 2.92 15.27
N PHE A 59 -15.22 3.52 14.08
CA PHE A 59 -16.36 4.26 13.55
C PHE A 59 -17.62 3.40 13.42
N VAL A 60 -17.52 2.17 12.90
CA VAL A 60 -18.65 1.24 12.80
C VAL A 60 -19.20 0.89 14.20
N ARG A 61 -18.31 0.71 15.18
CA ARG A 61 -18.71 0.45 16.57
C ARG A 61 -19.41 1.65 17.20
N GLU A 62 -18.91 2.86 16.97
CA GLU A 62 -19.55 4.10 17.43
C GLU A 62 -20.93 4.28 16.83
N LEU A 63 -21.08 4.08 15.52
CA LEU A 63 -22.38 4.12 14.84
C LEU A 63 -23.38 3.15 15.45
N TRP A 64 -22.94 1.93 15.77
CA TRP A 64 -23.77 0.93 16.44
C TRP A 64 -24.23 1.38 17.83
N ASN A 65 -23.35 2.05 18.60
CA ASN A 65 -23.67 2.53 19.93
C ASN A 65 -24.59 3.75 19.95
N VAL A 66 -24.45 4.67 18.98
CA VAL A 66 -25.24 5.91 18.89
C VAL A 66 -26.69 5.63 18.49
N THR A 67 -26.91 4.63 17.64
CA THR A 67 -28.24 4.38 17.06
C THR A 67 -29.19 3.62 17.98
N GLY A 68 -28.72 3.03 19.10
CA GLY A 68 -29.54 2.41 20.15
C GLY A 68 -30.37 1.17 19.71
N GLU A 69 -30.51 0.96 18.41
CA GLU A 69 -31.15 -0.16 17.74
C GLU A 69 -30.14 -0.76 16.75
N THR A 70 -30.17 -2.08 16.59
CA THR A 70 -29.54 -2.79 15.46
C THR A 70 -29.70 -1.94 14.22
N VAL A 71 -28.63 -1.48 13.57
CA VAL A 71 -28.70 -0.90 12.23
C VAL A 71 -28.82 -2.08 11.27
N PRO A 72 -30.03 -2.59 10.98
CA PRO A 72 -30.11 -3.91 10.39
C PRO A 72 -30.20 -3.69 8.88
N THR A 73 -29.31 -4.35 8.15
CA THR A 73 -29.45 -4.59 6.71
C THR A 73 -28.88 -3.53 5.77
N MET A 74 -29.19 -2.22 5.85
CA MET A 74 -28.67 -1.28 4.83
C MET A 74 -27.17 -0.96 4.98
N ASN A 75 -26.71 -0.57 6.17
CA ASN A 75 -25.28 -0.27 6.38
C ASN A 75 -24.42 -1.53 6.40
N VAL A 76 -24.94 -2.65 6.90
CA VAL A 76 -24.27 -3.96 6.79
C VAL A 76 -24.20 -4.41 5.34
N GLY A 77 -25.25 -4.18 4.55
CA GLY A 77 -25.27 -4.45 3.11
C GLY A 77 -24.26 -3.58 2.35
N PHE A 78 -24.15 -2.30 2.71
CA PHE A 78 -23.15 -1.39 2.17
C PHE A 78 -21.72 -1.83 2.54
N LEU A 79 -21.46 -2.11 3.82
CA LEU A 79 -20.16 -2.58 4.31
C LEU A 79 -19.76 -3.93 3.70
N LYS A 80 -20.69 -4.88 3.58
CA LYS A 80 -20.46 -6.17 2.92
C LYS A 80 -20.19 -5.99 1.42
N LYS A 81 -20.96 -5.13 0.74
CA LYS A 81 -20.74 -4.78 -0.67
C LYS A 81 -19.40 -4.07 -0.88
N MET A 82 -18.89 -3.34 0.12
CA MET A 82 -17.56 -2.73 0.11
C MET A 82 -16.45 -3.78 0.26
N MET A 83 -16.60 -4.73 1.19
CA MET A 83 -15.62 -5.81 1.41
C MET A 83 -15.59 -6.80 0.25
N ASP A 84 -16.74 -7.18 -0.31
CA ASP A 84 -16.82 -8.05 -1.49
C ASP A 84 -16.22 -7.39 -2.75
N LYS A 85 -16.10 -6.06 -2.75
CA LYS A 85 -15.51 -5.26 -3.82
C LYS A 85 -13.98 -5.05 -3.68
N GLU A 86 -13.33 -5.53 -2.61
CA GLU A 86 -11.89 -5.39 -2.34
C GLU A 86 -10.97 -6.04 -3.40
N GLY A 87 -11.52 -6.80 -4.36
CA GLY A 87 -10.77 -7.24 -5.54
C GLY A 87 -10.32 -6.10 -6.47
N HIS A 88 -10.84 -4.88 -6.31
CA HIS A 88 -10.54 -3.71 -7.14
C HIS A 88 -10.45 -2.42 -6.29
N MET A 89 -9.48 -2.35 -5.37
CA MET A 89 -9.34 -1.23 -4.41
C MET A 89 -9.08 0.15 -5.05
N GLU A 90 -8.55 0.23 -6.27
CA GLU A 90 -8.03 1.50 -6.81
C GLU A 90 -9.09 2.46 -7.38
N TRP A 91 -10.33 2.01 -7.64
CA TRP A 91 -11.33 2.81 -8.38
C TRP A 91 -12.56 3.23 -7.57
N GLN A 92 -12.65 2.90 -6.28
CA GLN A 92 -13.96 2.96 -5.60
C GLN A 92 -14.14 4.12 -4.63
N LEU A 93 -13.08 4.69 -4.05
CA LEU A 93 -13.23 5.73 -3.01
C LEU A 93 -13.97 6.99 -3.52
N LEU A 94 -13.70 7.42 -4.76
CA LEU A 94 -14.37 8.58 -5.37
C LEU A 94 -15.85 8.32 -5.70
N ASP A 95 -16.18 7.13 -6.19
CA ASP A 95 -17.56 6.75 -6.50
C ASP A 95 -18.40 6.56 -5.22
N LEU A 96 -17.78 6.06 -4.15
CA LEU A 96 -18.43 5.83 -2.87
C LEU A 96 -18.74 7.13 -2.12
N GLU A 97 -17.85 8.13 -2.18
CA GLU A 97 -18.11 9.45 -1.61
C GLU A 97 -19.29 10.14 -2.32
N LYS A 98 -19.40 9.93 -3.64
CA LYS A 98 -20.50 10.43 -4.46
C LYS A 98 -21.82 9.72 -4.14
N GLU A 99 -21.82 8.39 -4.10
CA GLU A 99 -23.02 7.58 -3.76
C GLU A 99 -23.52 7.88 -2.33
N ALA A 100 -22.60 8.05 -1.37
CA ALA A 100 -22.95 8.40 0.00
C ALA A 100 -23.58 9.80 0.12
N ARG A 101 -23.09 10.78 -0.67
CA ARG A 101 -23.72 12.11 -0.74
C ARG A 101 -25.11 12.02 -1.37
N GLU A 102 -25.26 11.31 -2.48
CA GLU A 102 -26.55 11.18 -3.18
C GLU A 102 -27.64 10.57 -2.28
N MET A 103 -27.32 9.52 -1.51
CA MET A 103 -28.27 8.94 -0.55
C MET A 103 -28.60 9.87 0.64
N ALA A 104 -27.68 10.75 1.04
CA ALA A 104 -27.92 11.71 2.12
C ALA A 104 -28.87 12.86 1.70
N PHE A 105 -29.07 13.09 0.39
CA PHE A 105 -29.95 14.12 -0.14
C PHE A 105 -31.36 13.62 -0.51
N GLU A 106 -31.65 12.32 -0.35
CA GLU A 106 -32.97 11.73 -0.60
C GLU A 106 -33.89 11.69 0.64
N ILE A 107 -33.51 12.36 1.74
CA ILE A 107 -34.31 12.58 2.97
C ILE A 107 -34.73 14.04 3.05
#